data_AF-A0A925JEL4-F1
#
_entry.id   AF-A0A925JEL4-F1
#
_cell.length_a   1.000
_cell.length_b   1.000
_cell.length_c   1.000
_cell.angle_alpha   90.00
_cell.angle_beta   90.00
_cell.angle_gamma   90.00
#
_symmetry.space_group_name_H-M   'P 1'
#
loop_
_entity.id
_entity.type
_entity.pdbx_description
1 polymer ?
#
loop_
_entity_poly.entity_id
_entity_poly.type
_entity_poly.pdbx_seq_one_letter_code
_entity_poly.pdbx_strand_id
1 'polypeptide(L)'
;MEILKNTEYTPIKSSGLEYYQVSPGVWGMKLVFVNIYIIASGEEEGNSWVLVDAGLKGSGSKIIRMAEDIFGEGSKPSAIILTHGHFDHVGALEELLSVWDTPVYAHYLELPYLKGISSYPPPDPMVGGGLMSLLSFMYPKKPKDLGSRVHRLGTNGTVPGLPEWQFVHTPGHSPGQISLFRENDRTLIAADTFVTTKQESAFSVITQKHILSGPPKYFTIDWVAAKESVIKLSQLKPLVAATGHGYPMYAEELNRALTNLAENFEEEAVPVYGRYVKEPARANKNGVQYIPKRVNNPKVISGAAILGLVAAFALVWGLSRSSRKSTGGISGFISSI
;
A
#
# COMPACT_ATOMS: atom_id res chain seq x y z
N MET A 1 29.68 12.49 4.29
CA MET A 1 29.16 11.86 3.06
C MET A 1 29.51 10.36 3.04
N GLU A 2 29.40 9.68 4.20
CA GLU A 2 29.87 8.29 4.38
C GLU A 2 28.86 7.40 5.12
N ILE A 3 27.59 7.82 5.20
CA ILE A 3 26.60 7.22 6.12
C ILE A 3 25.73 6.13 5.47
N LEU A 4 25.80 5.93 4.15
CA LEU A 4 24.94 4.95 3.45
C LEU A 4 25.73 3.81 2.79
N LYS A 5 26.75 3.28 3.48
CA LYS A 5 27.48 2.09 2.98
C LYS A 5 26.77 0.76 3.29
N ASN A 6 25.78 0.73 4.19
CA ASN A 6 24.97 -0.47 4.45
C ASN A 6 23.48 -0.16 4.27
N THR A 7 23.00 -0.40 3.06
CA THR A 7 21.62 -0.21 2.61
C THR A 7 20.93 -1.57 2.43
N GLU A 8 20.83 -2.32 3.53
CA GLU A 8 20.21 -3.65 3.53
C GLU A 8 18.93 -3.66 4.36
N TYR A 9 17.97 -4.50 3.95
CA TYR A 9 16.76 -4.77 4.71
C TYR A 9 17.11 -5.24 6.13
N THR A 10 16.70 -4.45 7.12
CA THR A 10 17.01 -4.72 8.53
C THR A 10 15.72 -5.06 9.29
N PRO A 11 15.40 -6.35 9.49
CA PRO A 11 14.23 -6.76 10.26
C PRO A 11 14.45 -6.53 11.76
N ILE A 12 13.40 -6.13 12.44
CA ILE A 12 13.31 -5.90 13.88
C ILE A 12 12.23 -6.83 14.41
N LYS A 13 12.61 -7.70 15.35
CA LYS A 13 11.70 -8.61 16.05
C LYS A 13 11.57 -8.16 17.49
N SER A 14 10.41 -7.62 17.83
CA SER A 14 10.15 -7.09 19.17
C SER A 14 8.66 -7.17 19.49
N SER A 15 8.33 -7.36 20.77
CA SER A 15 6.94 -7.40 21.27
C SER A 15 6.00 -8.37 20.53
N GLY A 16 6.55 -9.47 20.01
CA GLY A 16 5.82 -10.46 19.20
C GLY A 16 5.43 -9.98 17.79
N LEU A 17 6.03 -8.87 17.33
CA LEU A 17 5.91 -8.32 16.00
C LEU A 17 7.21 -8.51 15.21
N GLU A 18 7.08 -8.41 13.89
CA GLU A 18 8.20 -8.26 12.97
C GLU A 18 7.92 -7.05 12.08
N TYR A 19 8.78 -6.04 12.19
CA TYR A 19 8.79 -4.85 11.34
C TYR A 19 10.23 -4.62 10.88
N TYR A 20 10.52 -3.57 10.13
CA TYR A 20 11.85 -3.33 9.58
C TYR A 20 12.17 -1.84 9.50
N GLN A 21 13.46 -1.53 9.53
CA GLN A 21 13.94 -0.18 9.25
C GLN A 21 14.07 0.01 7.73
N VAL A 22 13.53 1.12 7.23
CA VAL A 22 13.66 1.54 5.82
C VAL A 22 14.85 2.47 5.67
N SER A 23 14.92 3.49 6.51
CA SER A 23 16.02 4.45 6.62
C SER A 23 16.00 5.06 8.03
N PRO A 24 16.99 5.87 8.45
CA PRO A 24 16.96 6.49 9.77
C PRO A 24 15.65 7.26 10.04
N GLY A 25 14.97 6.93 11.14
CA GLY A 25 13.69 7.52 11.51
C GLY A 25 12.48 7.03 10.69
N VAL A 26 12.64 5.98 9.87
CA VAL A 26 11.57 5.41 9.05
C VAL A 26 11.49 3.90 9.26
N TRP A 27 10.33 3.42 9.70
CA TRP A 27 10.05 2.01 9.92
C TRP A 27 8.87 1.57 9.08
N GLY A 28 8.89 0.32 8.62
CA GLY A 28 7.78 -0.29 7.89
C GLY A 28 7.37 -1.62 8.48
N MET A 29 6.09 -1.97 8.36
CA MET A 29 5.57 -3.29 8.73
C MET A 29 4.69 -3.83 7.60
N LYS A 30 4.97 -5.07 7.20
CA LYS A 30 4.18 -5.79 6.21
C LYS A 30 2.99 -6.48 6.87
N LEU A 31 1.79 -6.00 6.58
CA LEU A 31 0.51 -6.53 7.04
C LEU A 31 -0.07 -7.45 5.97
N VAL A 32 0.33 -8.72 6.02
CA VAL A 32 -0.03 -9.79 5.05
C VAL A 32 0.60 -9.54 3.68
N PHE A 33 0.11 -8.54 2.94
CA PHE A 33 0.61 -8.19 1.60
C PHE A 33 0.78 -6.68 1.38
N VAL A 34 0.23 -5.83 2.24
CA VAL A 34 0.35 -4.36 2.19
C VAL A 34 1.30 -3.87 3.27
N ASN A 35 2.03 -2.80 3.01
CA ASN A 35 2.94 -2.18 3.94
C ASN A 35 2.33 -0.91 4.54
N ILE A 36 2.60 -0.67 5.82
CA ILE A 36 2.41 0.64 6.46
C ILE A 36 3.77 1.18 6.90
N TYR A 37 3.86 2.50 7.12
CA TYR A 37 5.09 3.14 7.58
C TYR A 37 4.85 4.05 8.76
N ILE A 38 5.83 4.09 9.67
CA ILE A 38 5.92 5.07 10.74
C ILE A 38 7.17 5.91 10.50
N ILE A 39 7.00 7.23 10.55
CA ILE A 39 8.05 8.21 10.26
C ILE A 39 8.18 9.15 11.47
N ALA A 40 9.39 9.24 12.05
CA ALA A 40 9.68 10.21 13.10
C ALA A 40 9.70 11.65 12.52
N SER A 41 9.16 12.61 13.26
CA SER A 41 9.03 14.02 12.84
C SER A 41 10.36 14.80 12.81
N GLY A 42 11.45 14.23 13.35
CA GLY A 42 12.76 14.89 13.41
C GLY A 42 12.85 16.07 14.39
N GLU A 43 11.82 16.29 15.23
CA GLU A 43 11.84 17.32 16.26
C GLU A 43 12.69 16.85 17.46
N GLU A 44 13.72 17.63 17.84
CA GLU A 44 14.77 17.25 18.81
C GLU A 44 14.27 16.90 20.22
N GLU A 45 13.04 17.30 20.59
CA GLU A 45 12.48 17.11 21.94
C GLU A 45 11.26 16.19 22.01
N GLY A 46 10.87 15.49 20.93
CA GLY A 46 9.60 14.77 20.87
C GLY A 46 9.63 13.35 20.33
N ASN A 47 8.89 12.45 20.99
CA ASN A 47 8.39 11.19 20.41
C ASN A 47 7.28 11.46 19.37
N SER A 48 7.41 12.51 18.55
CA SER A 48 6.43 12.90 17.53
C SER A 48 6.68 12.11 16.25
N TRP A 49 5.63 11.50 15.73
CA TRP A 49 5.69 10.65 14.54
C TRP A 49 4.41 10.70 13.75
N VAL A 50 4.49 10.25 12.50
CA VAL A 50 3.39 10.20 11.54
C VAL A 50 3.21 8.77 11.05
N LEU A 51 1.96 8.34 10.95
CA LEU A 51 1.59 7.08 10.30
C LEU A 51 1.34 7.34 8.81
N VAL A 52 1.88 6.51 7.94
CA VAL A 52 1.57 6.47 6.51
C VAL A 52 0.84 5.17 6.20
N ASP A 53 -0.41 5.32 5.76
CA ASP A 53 -1.39 4.26 5.56
C ASP A 53 -1.75 3.44 6.82
N ALA A 54 -2.92 2.80 6.79
CA ALA A 54 -3.54 2.09 7.91
C ALA A 54 -3.78 0.60 7.64
N GLY A 55 -3.18 0.04 6.58
CA GLY A 55 -3.18 -1.40 6.33
C GLY A 55 -4.57 -2.02 6.17
N LEU A 56 -4.66 -3.33 6.42
CA LEU A 56 -5.91 -4.09 6.34
C LEU A 56 -6.78 -3.92 7.60
N LYS A 57 -8.10 -4.13 7.45
CA LYS A 57 -9.03 -4.24 8.58
C LYS A 57 -8.55 -5.30 9.58
N GLY A 58 -8.63 -5.02 10.88
CA GLY A 58 -8.12 -5.88 11.95
C GLY A 58 -6.62 -5.72 12.25
N SER A 59 -5.93 -4.80 11.57
CA SER A 59 -4.50 -4.55 11.82
C SER A 59 -4.22 -3.50 12.89
N GLY A 60 -5.25 -2.84 13.44
CA GLY A 60 -5.08 -1.68 14.32
C GLY A 60 -4.20 -1.98 15.54
N SER A 61 -4.43 -3.11 16.20
CA SER A 61 -3.64 -3.53 17.38
C SER A 61 -2.17 -3.78 17.07
N LYS A 62 -1.83 -4.28 15.88
CA LYS A 62 -0.43 -4.46 15.46
C LYS A 62 0.26 -3.13 15.21
N ILE A 63 -0.45 -2.18 14.58
CA ILE A 63 0.08 -0.84 14.29
C ILE A 63 0.30 -0.08 15.60
N ILE A 64 -0.67 -0.12 16.52
CA ILE A 64 -0.53 0.49 17.86
C ILE A 64 0.69 -0.10 18.58
N ARG A 65 0.79 -1.44 18.64
CA ARG A 65 1.92 -2.08 19.32
C ARG A 65 3.27 -1.76 18.67
N MET A 66 3.34 -1.66 17.33
CA MET A 66 4.56 -1.23 16.65
C MET A 66 4.94 0.22 17.05
N ALA A 67 3.96 1.11 17.14
CA ALA A 67 4.21 2.48 17.60
C ALA A 67 4.70 2.52 19.05
N GLU A 68 4.07 1.75 19.94
CA GLU A 68 4.45 1.67 21.35
C GLU A 68 5.86 1.09 21.54
N ASP A 69 6.25 0.13 20.69
CA ASP A 69 7.58 -0.47 20.69
C ASP A 69 8.67 0.51 20.27
N ILE A 70 8.35 1.47 19.39
CA ILE A 70 9.30 2.48 18.90
C ILE A 70 9.33 3.75 19.78
N PHE A 71 8.16 4.21 20.23
CA PHE A 71 7.97 5.53 20.86
C PHE A 71 7.44 5.48 22.30
N GLY A 72 7.24 4.29 22.86
CA GLY A 72 6.71 4.09 24.21
C GLY A 72 5.19 3.93 24.27
N GLU A 73 4.74 3.33 25.37
CA GLU A 73 3.33 3.04 25.65
C GLU A 73 2.44 4.29 25.56
N GLY A 74 1.27 4.15 24.94
CA GLY A 74 0.33 5.26 24.77
C GLY A 74 0.76 6.35 23.78
N SER A 75 1.88 6.15 23.05
CA SER A 75 2.27 7.05 21.97
C SER A 75 1.19 7.10 20.88
N LYS A 76 1.04 8.28 20.26
CA LYS A 76 0.07 8.51 19.19
C LYS A 76 0.70 9.35 18.07
N PRO A 77 0.26 9.17 16.81
CA PRO A 77 0.75 9.97 15.71
C PRO A 77 0.22 11.40 15.78
N SER A 78 1.03 12.36 15.33
CA SER A 78 0.60 13.75 15.12
C SER A 78 -0.32 13.87 13.91
N ALA A 79 -0.17 12.99 12.92
CA ALA A 79 -1.02 12.88 11.73
C ALA A 79 -1.02 11.45 11.18
N ILE A 80 -2.11 11.09 10.49
CA ILE A 80 -2.16 9.93 9.60
C ILE A 80 -2.20 10.45 8.17
N ILE A 81 -1.23 10.07 7.35
CA ILE A 81 -1.16 10.43 5.93
C ILE A 81 -1.58 9.21 5.11
N LEU A 82 -2.63 9.36 4.31
CA LEU A 82 -3.04 8.33 3.36
C LEU A 82 -2.38 8.59 2.02
N THR A 83 -1.69 7.58 1.50
CA THR A 83 -1.16 7.62 0.13
C THR A 83 -2.31 7.62 -0.87
N HIS A 84 -3.33 6.81 -0.62
CA HIS A 84 -4.61 6.76 -1.32
C HIS A 84 -5.65 5.98 -0.51
N GLY A 85 -6.90 5.91 -1.01
CA GLY A 85 -8.04 5.35 -0.26
C GLY A 85 -8.44 3.90 -0.56
N HIS A 86 -7.59 3.07 -1.18
CA HIS A 86 -7.91 1.65 -1.36
C HIS A 86 -7.97 0.89 -0.04
N PHE A 87 -8.74 -0.20 -0.03
CA PHE A 87 -9.23 -0.89 1.17
C PHE A 87 -8.11 -1.38 2.11
N ASP A 88 -6.96 -1.71 1.55
CA ASP A 88 -5.75 -2.19 2.18
C ASP A 88 -4.81 -1.09 2.66
N HIS A 89 -5.09 0.17 2.30
CA HIS A 89 -4.39 1.34 2.82
C HIS A 89 -5.21 2.08 3.88
N VAL A 90 -6.52 1.86 3.93
CA VAL A 90 -7.41 2.54 4.90
C VAL A 90 -8.02 1.60 5.92
N GLY A 91 -7.77 0.30 5.82
CA GLY A 91 -8.52 -0.78 6.47
C GLY A 91 -8.68 -0.62 7.97
N ALA A 92 -7.60 -0.35 8.70
CA ALA A 92 -7.63 -0.22 10.16
C ALA A 92 -7.99 1.18 10.68
N LEU A 93 -8.30 2.17 9.82
CA LEU A 93 -8.57 3.54 10.28
C LEU A 93 -9.64 3.66 11.36
N GLU A 94 -10.71 2.86 11.29
CA GLU A 94 -11.77 2.89 12.30
C GLU A 94 -11.26 2.44 13.68
N GLU A 95 -10.46 1.38 13.72
CA GLU A 95 -9.84 0.86 14.94
C GLU A 95 -8.84 1.89 15.48
N LEU A 96 -7.96 2.42 14.62
CA LEU A 96 -6.94 3.39 15.02
C LEU A 96 -7.55 4.69 15.54
N LEU A 97 -8.55 5.23 14.86
CA LEU A 97 -9.22 6.49 15.25
C LEU A 97 -10.16 6.33 16.45
N SER A 98 -10.41 5.11 16.93
CA SER A 98 -11.10 4.89 18.21
C SER A 98 -10.17 4.99 19.42
N VAL A 99 -8.86 4.87 19.17
CA VAL A 99 -7.79 4.98 20.18
C VAL A 99 -7.08 6.32 20.09
N TRP A 100 -6.84 6.80 18.86
CA TRP A 100 -6.12 8.04 18.60
C TRP A 100 -7.07 9.12 18.09
N ASP A 101 -7.06 10.26 18.79
CA ASP A 101 -7.62 11.51 18.28
C ASP A 101 -6.57 12.19 17.37
N THR A 102 -6.38 11.63 16.18
CA THR A 102 -5.37 12.07 15.21
C THR A 102 -6.03 12.47 13.88
N PRO A 103 -5.69 13.63 13.31
CA PRO A 103 -6.19 14.04 12.00
C PRO A 103 -5.67 13.15 10.87
N VAL A 104 -6.55 12.83 9.92
CA VAL A 104 -6.21 12.09 8.69
C VAL A 104 -6.05 13.07 7.54
N TYR A 105 -5.00 12.95 6.75
CA TYR A 105 -4.78 13.76 5.56
C TYR A 105 -4.70 12.88 4.31
N ALA A 106 -5.29 13.37 3.22
CA ALA A 106 -5.20 12.75 1.91
C ALA A 106 -5.19 13.84 0.82
N HIS A 107 -4.74 13.48 -0.38
CA HIS A 107 -4.87 14.37 -1.53
C HIS A 107 -6.35 14.68 -1.81
N TYR A 108 -6.65 15.89 -2.31
CA TYR A 108 -8.04 16.34 -2.45
C TYR A 108 -8.87 15.47 -3.42
N LEU A 109 -8.21 14.79 -4.38
CA LEU A 109 -8.86 13.85 -5.30
C LEU A 109 -9.25 12.52 -4.64
N GLU A 110 -8.72 12.20 -3.46
CA GLU A 110 -9.10 11.01 -2.70
C GLU A 110 -10.34 11.25 -1.81
N LEU A 111 -10.65 12.52 -1.51
CA LEU A 111 -11.73 12.88 -0.59
C LEU A 111 -13.13 12.37 -1.00
N PRO A 112 -13.52 12.32 -2.28
CA PRO A 112 -14.81 11.74 -2.66
C PRO A 112 -14.98 10.29 -2.19
N TYR A 113 -13.89 9.52 -2.14
CA TYR A 113 -13.90 8.11 -1.74
C TYR A 113 -13.79 7.92 -0.22
N LEU A 114 -13.16 8.88 0.46
CA LEU A 114 -12.97 8.88 1.91
C LEU A 114 -14.12 9.57 2.68
N LYS A 115 -15.05 10.23 1.96
CA LYS A 115 -16.24 10.91 2.51
C LYS A 115 -17.57 10.33 2.03
N GLY A 116 -17.58 9.10 1.53
CA GLY A 116 -18.83 8.46 1.10
C GLY A 116 -19.46 8.99 -0.19
N ILE A 117 -18.83 9.92 -0.92
CA ILE A 117 -19.44 10.64 -2.06
C ILE A 117 -19.41 9.80 -3.35
N SER A 118 -18.29 9.12 -3.62
CA SER A 118 -18.08 8.32 -4.84
C SER A 118 -17.41 7.00 -4.49
N SER A 119 -17.72 5.93 -5.23
CA SER A 119 -16.89 4.72 -5.21
C SER A 119 -15.71 4.89 -6.17
N TYR A 120 -14.60 4.20 -5.92
CA TYR A 120 -13.50 4.09 -6.89
C TYR A 120 -13.97 3.43 -8.19
N PRO A 121 -13.29 3.68 -9.33
CA PRO A 121 -13.48 2.85 -10.51
C PRO A 121 -13.26 1.37 -10.15
N PRO A 122 -14.04 0.45 -10.71
CA PRO A 122 -13.96 -0.96 -10.36
C PRO A 122 -12.63 -1.56 -10.81
N PRO A 123 -12.12 -2.59 -10.11
CA PRO A 123 -10.94 -3.30 -10.57
C PRO A 123 -11.19 -3.99 -11.91
N ASP A 124 -10.10 -4.30 -12.59
CA ASP A 124 -10.10 -5.18 -13.75
C ASP A 124 -9.52 -6.56 -13.37
N PRO A 125 -10.35 -7.57 -13.10
CA PRO A 125 -9.88 -8.90 -12.74
C PRO A 125 -9.25 -9.68 -13.90
N MET A 126 -9.31 -9.14 -15.14
CA MET A 126 -8.81 -9.81 -16.33
C MET A 126 -7.35 -9.46 -16.67
N VAL A 127 -6.72 -8.56 -15.91
CA VAL A 127 -5.33 -8.14 -16.11
C VAL A 127 -4.44 -8.65 -15.00
N GLY A 128 -3.12 -8.54 -15.16
CA GLY A 128 -2.16 -8.92 -14.12
C GLY A 128 -1.85 -10.42 -14.07
N GLY A 129 -2.90 -11.25 -14.03
CA GLY A 129 -2.79 -12.69 -13.83
C GLY A 129 -2.71 -13.06 -12.34
N GLY A 130 -2.93 -14.33 -12.01
CA GLY A 130 -2.83 -14.81 -10.63
C GLY A 130 -4.02 -14.51 -9.72
N LEU A 131 -3.89 -14.95 -8.47
CA LEU A 131 -5.02 -15.07 -7.54
C LEU A 131 -5.56 -13.70 -7.09
N MET A 132 -4.69 -12.72 -6.86
CA MET A 132 -5.10 -11.39 -6.40
C MET A 132 -5.94 -10.66 -7.46
N SER A 133 -5.47 -10.62 -8.70
CA SER A 133 -6.26 -10.10 -9.83
C SER A 133 -7.57 -10.86 -10.00
N LEU A 134 -7.54 -12.19 -9.93
CA LEU A 134 -8.73 -13.01 -10.11
C LEU A 134 -9.82 -12.74 -9.07
N LEU A 135 -9.44 -12.53 -7.81
CA LEU A 135 -10.35 -12.29 -6.70
C LEU A 135 -10.71 -10.80 -6.53
N SER A 136 -10.08 -9.90 -7.28
CA SER A 136 -10.23 -8.45 -7.13
C SER A 136 -11.68 -7.95 -7.21
N PHE A 137 -12.55 -8.65 -7.93
CA PHE A 137 -13.98 -8.31 -8.00
C PHE A 137 -14.69 -8.32 -6.64
N MET A 138 -14.17 -9.10 -5.68
CA MET A 138 -14.67 -9.21 -4.30
C MET A 138 -14.09 -8.15 -3.35
N TYR A 139 -13.05 -7.42 -3.74
CA TYR A 139 -12.43 -6.46 -2.85
C TYR A 139 -13.39 -5.29 -2.53
N PRO A 140 -13.37 -4.77 -1.29
CA PRO A 140 -14.20 -3.65 -0.91
C PRO A 140 -13.95 -2.43 -1.81
N LYS A 141 -15.02 -1.95 -2.44
CA LYS A 141 -15.02 -0.73 -3.29
C LYS A 141 -15.83 0.40 -2.69
N LYS A 142 -16.62 0.08 -1.65
CA LYS A 142 -17.51 1.04 -1.03
C LYS A 142 -16.67 2.11 -0.36
N PRO A 143 -17.01 3.39 -0.56
CA PRO A 143 -16.30 4.47 0.08
C PRO A 143 -16.38 4.32 1.60
N LYS A 144 -15.34 4.79 2.27
CA LYS A 144 -15.41 5.05 3.71
C LYS A 144 -16.03 6.42 3.91
N ASP A 145 -16.66 6.63 5.06
CA ASP A 145 -17.08 7.96 5.49
C ASP A 145 -16.29 8.31 6.75
N LEU A 146 -15.17 8.99 6.55
CA LEU A 146 -14.35 9.52 7.65
C LEU A 146 -14.92 10.86 8.17
N GLY A 147 -15.96 11.42 7.55
CA GLY A 147 -16.60 12.66 7.94
C GLY A 147 -15.62 13.84 8.00
N SER A 148 -15.63 14.55 9.12
CA SER A 148 -14.74 15.68 9.39
C SER A 148 -13.30 15.29 9.75
N ARG A 149 -13.02 14.01 10.00
CA ARG A 149 -11.69 13.53 10.42
C ARG A 149 -10.67 13.49 9.28
N VAL A 150 -11.13 13.55 8.02
CA VAL A 150 -10.26 13.60 6.84
C VAL A 150 -10.15 15.01 6.28
N HIS A 151 -8.92 15.48 6.22
CA HIS A 151 -8.50 16.79 5.75
C HIS A 151 -7.78 16.68 4.40
N ARG A 152 -7.88 17.73 3.58
CA ARG A 152 -7.07 17.81 2.36
C ARG A 152 -5.63 18.15 2.73
N LEU A 153 -4.67 17.53 2.04
CA LEU A 153 -3.32 18.06 1.97
C LEU A 153 -3.31 19.44 1.29
N GLY A 154 -2.34 20.28 1.66
CA GLY A 154 -2.08 21.55 1.00
C GLY A 154 -1.62 21.35 -0.45
N THR A 155 -1.43 22.44 -1.20
CA THR A 155 -0.96 22.38 -2.60
C THR A 155 0.54 22.62 -2.76
N ASN A 156 1.25 22.91 -1.67
CA ASN A 156 2.66 23.26 -1.65
C ASN A 156 3.60 22.04 -1.49
N GLY A 157 3.07 20.82 -1.55
CA GLY A 157 3.85 19.59 -1.35
C GLY A 157 4.20 19.27 0.10
N THR A 158 3.83 20.09 1.08
CA THR A 158 4.18 19.83 2.50
C THR A 158 3.39 18.68 3.11
N VAL A 159 4.02 17.93 4.00
CA VAL A 159 3.40 16.81 4.73
C VAL A 159 3.21 17.21 6.20
N PRO A 160 1.95 17.28 6.70
CA PRO A 160 1.69 17.60 8.11
C PRO A 160 2.44 16.66 9.07
N GLY A 161 3.17 17.25 10.01
CA GLY A 161 3.98 16.50 11.00
C GLY A 161 5.30 15.94 10.46
N LEU A 162 5.71 16.27 9.23
CA LEU A 162 6.96 15.82 8.63
C LEU A 162 7.64 16.96 7.85
N PRO A 163 8.34 17.90 8.52
CA PRO A 163 8.88 19.11 7.89
C PRO A 163 9.97 18.85 6.83
N GLU A 164 10.69 17.73 6.94
CA GLU A 164 11.72 17.33 5.97
C GLU A 164 11.16 16.59 4.74
N TRP A 165 9.85 16.29 4.73
CA TRP A 165 9.21 15.49 3.70
C TRP A 165 8.34 16.33 2.78
N GLN A 166 8.32 15.93 1.52
CA GLN A 166 7.38 16.44 0.53
C GLN A 166 6.53 15.30 -0.03
N PHE A 167 5.24 15.57 -0.25
CA PHE A 167 4.41 14.69 -1.06
C PHE A 167 4.53 15.05 -2.54
N VAL A 168 4.50 14.03 -3.37
CA VAL A 168 4.51 14.11 -4.82
C VAL A 168 3.21 13.48 -5.31
N HIS A 169 2.35 14.25 -5.99
CA HIS A 169 1.16 13.68 -6.64
C HIS A 169 1.60 12.73 -7.76
N THR A 170 1.13 11.48 -7.67
CA THR A 170 1.50 10.33 -8.51
C THR A 170 0.25 9.56 -8.98
N PRO A 171 -0.63 10.21 -9.77
CA PRO A 171 -1.86 9.60 -10.25
C PRO A 171 -1.63 8.41 -11.18
N GLY A 172 -2.63 7.54 -11.30
CA GLY A 172 -2.63 6.43 -12.26
C GLY A 172 -3.21 5.17 -11.65
N HIS A 173 -2.66 4.75 -10.52
CA HIS A 173 -3.23 3.69 -9.69
C HIS A 173 -4.54 4.13 -9.04
N SER A 174 -4.55 5.33 -8.46
CA SER A 174 -5.76 6.04 -8.04
C SER A 174 -5.67 7.51 -8.48
N PRO A 175 -6.79 8.28 -8.48
CA PRO A 175 -6.80 9.66 -8.99
C PRO A 175 -5.92 10.61 -8.17
N GLY A 176 -5.90 10.46 -6.85
CA GLY A 176 -5.19 11.31 -5.92
C GLY A 176 -4.04 10.65 -5.21
N GLN A 177 -3.52 9.51 -5.71
CA GLN A 177 -2.37 8.88 -5.10
C GLN A 177 -1.20 9.86 -4.93
N ILE A 178 -0.56 9.79 -3.76
CA ILE A 178 0.69 10.50 -3.49
C ILE A 178 1.80 9.52 -3.10
N SER A 179 3.02 9.93 -3.42
CA SER A 179 4.25 9.38 -2.85
C SER A 179 4.87 10.40 -1.91
N LEU A 180 5.68 9.96 -0.94
CA LEU A 180 6.40 10.84 -0.03
C LEU A 180 7.90 10.75 -0.27
N PHE A 181 8.59 11.87 -0.29
CA PHE A 181 10.03 11.94 -0.55
C PHE A 181 10.74 12.83 0.48
N ARG A 182 11.85 12.34 1.02
CA ARG A 182 12.75 13.09 1.90
C ARG A 182 14.07 13.31 1.17
N GLU A 183 14.41 14.57 0.89
CA GLU A 183 15.56 14.92 0.06
C GLU A 183 16.90 14.58 0.74
N ASN A 184 17.02 14.81 2.06
CA ASN A 184 18.29 14.76 2.78
C ASN A 184 19.00 13.39 2.68
N ASP A 185 18.24 12.29 2.66
CA ASP A 185 18.72 10.93 2.55
C ASP A 185 18.10 10.17 1.37
N ARG A 186 17.34 10.86 0.54
CA ARG A 186 16.74 10.36 -0.70
C ARG A 186 15.82 9.16 -0.46
N THR A 187 15.12 9.14 0.67
CA THR A 187 14.11 8.12 1.00
C THR A 187 12.81 8.41 0.26
N LEU A 188 12.30 7.41 -0.45
CA LEU A 188 11.02 7.43 -1.14
C LEU A 188 10.04 6.43 -0.53
N ILE A 189 8.85 6.89 -0.17
CA ILE A 189 7.66 6.04 0.03
C ILE A 189 6.80 6.17 -1.22
N ALA A 190 6.84 5.18 -2.11
CA ALA A 190 6.27 5.27 -3.46
C ALA A 190 4.78 4.92 -3.55
N ALA A 191 4.17 4.50 -2.43
CA ALA A 191 2.84 3.92 -2.40
C ALA A 191 2.72 2.80 -3.45
N ASP A 192 1.65 2.81 -4.24
CA ASP A 192 1.41 1.85 -5.32
C ASP A 192 1.77 2.42 -6.70
N THR A 193 2.61 3.46 -6.77
CA THR A 193 3.12 3.98 -8.06
C THR A 193 3.94 2.92 -8.80
N PHE A 194 4.72 2.17 -8.03
CA PHE A 194 5.37 0.91 -8.42
C PHE A 194 5.48 0.06 -7.14
N VAL A 195 5.65 -1.25 -7.30
CA VAL A 195 5.79 -2.19 -6.18
C VAL A 195 7.09 -2.97 -6.31
N THR A 196 7.63 -3.46 -5.20
CA THR A 196 8.89 -4.21 -5.18
C THR A 196 8.67 -5.72 -5.12
N THR A 197 7.49 -6.15 -5.57
CA THR A 197 7.11 -7.55 -5.70
C THR A 197 6.20 -7.71 -6.92
N LYS A 198 6.20 -8.90 -7.52
CA LYS A 198 5.17 -9.25 -8.50
C LYS A 198 3.90 -9.66 -7.74
N GLN A 199 2.98 -8.72 -7.54
CA GLN A 199 1.68 -8.94 -6.90
C GLN A 199 0.86 -10.08 -7.54
N GLU A 200 1.07 -10.28 -8.83
CA GLU A 200 0.29 -11.18 -9.69
C GLU A 200 0.76 -12.64 -9.67
N SER A 201 1.87 -12.95 -9.00
CA SER A 201 2.36 -14.33 -8.93
C SER A 201 2.41 -14.80 -7.48
N ALA A 202 1.55 -15.77 -7.15
CA ALA A 202 1.63 -16.52 -5.90
C ALA A 202 3.03 -17.15 -5.71
N PHE A 203 3.76 -17.40 -6.81
CA PHE A 203 5.12 -17.97 -6.80
C PHE A 203 6.22 -16.92 -6.52
N SER A 204 6.05 -15.64 -6.89
CA SER A 204 6.97 -14.57 -6.50
C SER A 204 6.83 -14.15 -5.04
N VAL A 205 5.62 -14.26 -4.48
CA VAL A 205 5.37 -14.11 -3.04
C VAL A 205 6.13 -15.19 -2.24
N ILE A 206 6.23 -16.41 -2.78
CA ILE A 206 6.95 -17.54 -2.17
C ILE A 206 8.47 -17.46 -2.41
N THR A 207 8.91 -17.02 -3.60
CA THR A 207 10.35 -17.01 -3.97
C THR A 207 11.10 -15.75 -3.54
N GLN A 208 10.43 -14.76 -2.95
CA GLN A 208 11.05 -13.55 -2.36
C GLN A 208 12.00 -12.79 -3.31
N LYS A 209 11.91 -12.99 -4.63
CA LYS A 209 12.72 -12.22 -5.58
C LYS A 209 12.27 -10.76 -5.52
N HIS A 210 13.18 -9.88 -5.11
CA HIS A 210 13.01 -8.43 -5.18
C HIS A 210 12.89 -8.03 -6.65
N ILE A 211 11.67 -7.84 -7.13
CA ILE A 211 11.42 -7.43 -8.51
C ILE A 211 10.56 -6.19 -8.46
N LEU A 212 11.18 -5.06 -8.80
CA LEU A 212 10.45 -3.83 -9.07
C LEU A 212 9.52 -4.08 -10.25
N SER A 213 8.24 -3.79 -10.05
CA SER A 213 7.17 -3.96 -11.03
C SER A 213 6.34 -2.68 -11.06
N GLY A 214 5.63 -2.44 -12.17
CA GLY A 214 4.66 -1.35 -12.26
C GLY A 214 3.53 -1.45 -11.22
N PRO A 215 2.61 -0.48 -11.19
CA PRO A 215 1.52 -0.44 -10.23
C PRO A 215 0.63 -1.70 -10.31
N PRO A 216 -0.06 -2.12 -9.23
CA PRO A 216 -0.96 -3.28 -9.24
C PRO A 216 -2.00 -3.19 -10.37
N LYS A 217 -1.90 -4.09 -11.36
CA LYS A 217 -2.57 -3.91 -12.67
C LYS A 217 -4.09 -3.87 -12.54
N TYR A 218 -4.64 -4.67 -11.64
CA TYR A 218 -6.08 -4.80 -11.43
C TYR A 218 -6.74 -3.52 -10.89
N PHE A 219 -5.99 -2.58 -10.32
CA PHE A 219 -6.51 -1.29 -9.86
C PHE A 219 -5.99 -0.09 -10.65
N THR A 220 -5.00 -0.25 -11.54
CA THR A 220 -4.51 0.88 -12.34
C THR A 220 -5.54 1.33 -13.37
N ILE A 221 -6.08 2.53 -13.14
CA ILE A 221 -7.19 3.12 -13.91
C ILE A 221 -6.74 4.07 -15.02
N ASP A 222 -5.49 4.54 -14.96
CA ASP A 222 -4.87 5.42 -15.95
C ASP A 222 -3.40 5.07 -16.13
N TRP A 223 -3.09 4.31 -17.18
CA TRP A 223 -1.74 3.85 -17.48
C TRP A 223 -0.83 4.97 -17.99
N VAL A 224 -1.37 6.01 -18.61
CA VAL A 224 -0.58 7.17 -19.07
C VAL A 224 -0.15 7.98 -17.86
N ALA A 225 -1.08 8.30 -16.96
CA ALA A 225 -0.74 8.98 -15.71
C ALA A 225 0.21 8.15 -14.84
N ALA A 226 0.03 6.82 -14.79
CA ALA A 226 0.92 5.93 -14.05
C ALA A 226 2.36 5.97 -14.60
N LYS A 227 2.53 5.98 -15.92
CA LYS A 227 3.84 6.12 -16.57
C LYS A 227 4.52 7.41 -16.15
N GLU A 228 3.81 8.54 -16.30
CA GLU A 228 4.35 9.86 -15.94
C GLU A 228 4.73 9.93 -14.46
N SER A 229 3.95 9.29 -13.59
CA SER A 229 4.26 9.18 -12.16
C SER A 229 5.53 8.37 -11.90
N VAL A 230 5.74 7.24 -12.58
CA VAL A 230 6.97 6.46 -12.46
C VAL A 230 8.18 7.24 -12.98
N ILE A 231 8.06 7.91 -14.14
CA ILE A 231 9.13 8.76 -14.68
C ILE A 231 9.49 9.85 -13.67
N LYS A 232 8.48 10.54 -13.11
CA LYS A 232 8.67 11.59 -12.11
C LYS A 232 9.41 11.08 -10.87
N LEU A 233 9.03 9.91 -10.33
CA LEU A 233 9.73 9.32 -9.18
C LEU A 233 11.14 8.84 -9.52
N SER A 234 11.37 8.33 -10.73
CA SER A 234 12.69 7.93 -11.21
C SER A 234 13.66 9.12 -11.26
N GLN A 235 13.18 10.29 -11.70
CA GLN A 235 13.97 11.53 -11.74
C GLN A 235 14.40 12.04 -10.36
N LEU A 236 13.69 11.64 -9.29
CA LEU A 236 14.10 11.90 -7.91
C LEU A 236 15.30 11.06 -7.48
N LYS A 237 15.85 10.17 -8.32
CA LYS A 237 16.97 9.22 -8.07
C LYS A 237 17.07 8.80 -6.59
N PRO A 238 16.05 8.11 -6.05
CA PRO A 238 16.02 7.71 -4.65
C PRO A 238 17.17 6.76 -4.33
N LEU A 239 17.68 6.83 -3.09
CA LEU A 239 18.65 5.85 -2.57
C LEU A 239 17.94 4.71 -1.83
N VAL A 240 16.72 4.94 -1.36
CA VAL A 240 15.85 3.94 -0.75
C VAL A 240 14.44 4.13 -1.29
N ALA A 241 13.77 3.05 -1.66
CA ALA A 241 12.35 3.07 -1.98
C ALA A 241 11.61 1.99 -1.20
N ALA A 242 10.63 2.40 -0.41
CA ALA A 242 9.63 1.54 0.17
C ALA A 242 8.30 1.76 -0.57
N THR A 243 7.51 0.70 -0.75
CA THR A 243 6.31 0.70 -1.60
C THR A 243 5.12 0.15 -0.83
N GLY A 244 3.90 0.41 -1.28
CA GLY A 244 2.69 -0.16 -0.67
C GLY A 244 2.72 -1.69 -0.61
N HIS A 245 3.51 -2.34 -1.48
CA HIS A 245 3.73 -3.77 -1.40
C HIS A 245 5.12 -4.27 -1.79
N GLY A 246 5.66 -5.18 -0.97
CA GLY A 246 6.96 -5.81 -1.18
C GLY A 246 7.96 -5.40 -0.12
N TYR A 247 9.25 -5.63 -0.35
CA TYR A 247 10.32 -5.20 0.56
C TYR A 247 10.97 -3.91 0.03
N PRO A 248 11.49 -3.04 0.90
CA PRO A 248 12.23 -1.87 0.43
C PRO A 248 13.40 -2.29 -0.45
N MET A 249 13.68 -1.50 -1.49
CA MET A 249 14.81 -1.66 -2.38
C MET A 249 15.78 -0.49 -2.20
N TYR A 250 17.04 -0.74 -2.52
CA TYR A 250 18.13 0.14 -2.11
C TYR A 250 19.13 0.42 -3.24
N ALA A 251 19.73 1.61 -3.17
CA ALA A 251 20.92 2.04 -3.91
C ALA A 251 20.88 1.68 -5.40
N GLU A 252 21.91 1.00 -5.90
CA GLU A 252 22.12 0.75 -7.32
C GLU A 252 21.09 -0.22 -7.90
N GLU A 253 20.66 -1.22 -7.13
CA GLU A 253 19.62 -2.15 -7.55
C GLU A 253 18.30 -1.41 -7.81
N LEU A 254 17.90 -0.55 -6.87
CA LEU A 254 16.73 0.30 -7.00
C LEU A 254 16.84 1.22 -8.22
N ASN A 255 17.93 1.98 -8.33
CA ASN A 255 18.07 2.97 -9.39
C ASN A 255 18.04 2.31 -10.78
N ARG A 256 18.74 1.18 -10.95
CA ARG A 256 18.71 0.41 -12.19
C ARG A 256 17.32 -0.09 -12.51
N ALA A 257 16.62 -0.70 -11.55
CA ALA A 257 15.30 -1.28 -11.77
C ALA A 257 14.23 -0.22 -12.04
N LEU A 258 14.26 0.90 -11.31
CA LEU A 258 13.31 2.01 -11.48
C LEU A 258 13.55 2.78 -12.78
N THR A 259 14.82 2.97 -13.18
CA THR A 259 15.15 3.55 -14.50
C THR A 259 14.65 2.64 -15.63
N ASN A 260 14.91 1.33 -15.54
CA ASN A 260 14.40 0.38 -16.52
C ASN A 260 12.87 0.39 -16.62
N LEU A 261 12.16 0.45 -15.48
CA LEU A 261 10.70 0.55 -15.49
C LEU A 261 10.23 1.86 -16.12
N ALA A 262 10.90 2.98 -15.85
CA ALA A 262 10.54 4.28 -16.42
C ALA A 262 10.75 4.34 -17.95
N GLU A 263 11.85 3.77 -18.44
CA GLU A 263 12.20 3.73 -19.87
C GLU A 263 11.33 2.75 -20.65
N ASN A 264 10.98 1.60 -20.05
CA ASN A 264 10.27 0.50 -20.70
C ASN A 264 8.86 0.28 -20.14
N PHE A 265 8.20 1.33 -19.63
CA PHE A 265 6.95 1.23 -18.88
C PHE A 265 5.82 0.53 -19.65
N GLU A 266 5.67 0.83 -20.94
CA GLU A 266 4.67 0.21 -21.80
C GLU A 266 4.79 -1.30 -21.86
N GLU A 267 6.01 -1.82 -21.96
CA GLU A 267 6.27 -3.25 -22.10
C GLU A 267 6.22 -3.98 -20.74
N GLU A 268 6.75 -3.34 -19.69
CA GLU A 268 6.90 -3.95 -18.36
C GLU A 268 5.60 -3.88 -17.53
N ALA A 269 4.89 -2.74 -17.58
CA ALA A 269 3.76 -2.47 -16.69
C ALA A 269 2.41 -2.65 -17.37
N VAL A 270 2.21 -2.09 -18.57
CA VAL A 270 0.89 -2.01 -19.20
C VAL A 270 0.45 -3.41 -19.68
N PRO A 271 -0.75 -3.89 -19.29
CA PRO A 271 -1.22 -5.18 -19.77
C PRO A 271 -1.65 -5.08 -21.25
N VAL A 272 -1.45 -6.16 -22.00
CA VAL A 272 -1.79 -6.26 -23.44
C VAL A 272 -3.29 -6.02 -23.69
N TYR A 273 -4.13 -6.33 -22.70
CA TYR A 273 -5.57 -6.19 -22.73
C TYR A 273 -6.05 -5.72 -21.37
N GLY A 274 -7.17 -5.00 -21.34
CA GLY A 274 -7.82 -4.56 -20.10
C GLY A 274 -8.75 -3.39 -20.34
N ARG A 275 -9.62 -3.15 -19.37
CA ARG A 275 -10.60 -2.06 -19.30
C ARG A 275 -9.96 -0.68 -19.48
N TYR A 276 -8.82 -0.48 -18.84
CA TYR A 276 -8.17 0.83 -18.76
C TYR A 276 -6.99 1.00 -19.73
N VAL A 277 -6.69 -0.03 -20.54
CA VAL A 277 -5.49 -0.03 -21.41
C VAL A 277 -5.61 0.98 -22.55
N LYS A 278 -6.78 1.08 -23.18
CA LYS A 278 -7.01 1.97 -24.33
C LYS A 278 -7.47 3.37 -23.92
N GLU A 279 -8.18 3.45 -22.82
CA GLU A 279 -8.75 4.70 -22.32
C GLU A 279 -8.80 4.65 -20.79
N PRO A 280 -8.43 5.72 -20.08
CA PRO A 280 -8.45 5.74 -18.63
C PRO A 280 -9.85 6.00 -18.06
N ALA A 281 -10.05 5.64 -16.78
CA ALA A 281 -11.14 6.24 -16.01
C ALA A 281 -10.81 7.72 -15.73
N ARG A 282 -11.84 8.57 -15.68
CA ARG A 282 -11.67 10.00 -15.33
C ARG A 282 -12.38 10.29 -14.03
N ALA A 283 -11.68 10.96 -13.12
CA ALA A 283 -12.21 11.41 -11.84
C ALA A 283 -11.77 12.84 -11.56
N ASN A 284 -12.53 13.55 -10.72
CA ASN A 284 -12.19 14.88 -10.25
C ASN A 284 -12.55 15.03 -8.76
N LYS A 285 -12.52 16.25 -8.23
CA LYS A 285 -12.87 16.55 -6.82
C LYS A 285 -14.30 16.16 -6.40
N ASN A 286 -15.17 15.81 -7.34
CA ASN A 286 -16.54 15.34 -7.09
C ASN A 286 -16.68 13.81 -7.27
N GLY A 287 -15.58 13.10 -7.54
CA GLY A 287 -15.57 11.65 -7.74
C GLY A 287 -15.46 11.23 -9.21
N VAL A 288 -15.83 9.99 -9.49
CA VAL A 288 -15.69 9.38 -10.82
C VAL A 288 -16.67 10.02 -11.81
N GLN A 289 -16.13 10.48 -12.94
CA GLN A 289 -16.88 11.14 -14.02
C GLN A 289 -17.11 10.20 -15.21
N TYR A 290 -16.14 9.33 -15.48
CA TYR A 290 -16.17 8.43 -16.61
C TYR A 290 -15.46 7.12 -16.27
N ILE A 291 -16.04 6.01 -16.72
CA ILE A 291 -15.43 4.69 -16.66
C ILE A 291 -15.56 4.07 -18.05
N PRO A 292 -14.44 3.67 -18.70
CA PRO A 292 -14.49 2.91 -19.94
C PRO A 292 -15.39 1.69 -19.84
N LYS A 293 -15.97 1.27 -20.96
CA LYS A 293 -16.75 0.03 -20.99
C LYS A 293 -15.88 -1.16 -20.61
N ARG A 294 -16.46 -2.10 -19.86
CA ARG A 294 -15.77 -3.37 -19.57
C ARG A 294 -15.44 -4.06 -20.89
N VAL A 295 -14.19 -4.45 -21.07
CA VAL A 295 -13.81 -5.28 -22.21
C VAL A 295 -14.07 -6.73 -21.80
N ASN A 296 -14.92 -7.42 -22.55
CA ASN A 296 -15.25 -8.81 -22.31
C ASN A 296 -14.37 -9.69 -23.21
N ASN A 297 -13.60 -10.61 -22.63
CA ASN A 297 -13.00 -11.72 -23.38
C ASN A 297 -13.70 -13.02 -22.97
N PRO A 298 -14.65 -13.54 -23.78
CA PRO A 298 -15.47 -14.69 -23.41
C PRO A 298 -14.64 -15.94 -23.06
N LYS A 299 -13.44 -16.09 -23.64
CA LYS A 299 -12.54 -17.23 -23.35
C LYS A 299 -11.86 -17.14 -21.99
N VAL A 300 -11.68 -15.93 -21.44
CA VAL A 300 -11.05 -15.71 -20.13
C VAL A 300 -12.10 -15.80 -19.00
N ILE A 301 -13.33 -15.36 -19.26
CA ILE A 301 -14.42 -15.29 -18.27
C ILE A 301 -14.79 -16.69 -17.72
N SER A 302 -14.91 -17.70 -18.57
CA SER A 302 -15.32 -19.05 -18.17
C SER A 302 -14.24 -19.78 -17.36
N GLY A 303 -12.95 -19.63 -17.72
CA GLY A 303 -11.85 -20.22 -16.96
C GLY A 303 -11.58 -19.52 -15.62
N ALA A 304 -11.64 -18.18 -15.62
CA ALA A 304 -11.41 -17.36 -14.43
C ALA A 304 -12.50 -17.57 -13.36
N ALA A 305 -13.78 -17.57 -13.73
CA ALA A 305 -14.86 -17.73 -12.74
C ALA A 305 -14.80 -19.08 -12.00
N ILE A 306 -14.45 -20.17 -12.71
CA ILE A 306 -14.32 -21.51 -12.12
C ILE A 306 -13.10 -21.57 -11.20
N LEU A 307 -11.94 -21.07 -11.65
CA LEU A 307 -10.72 -21.04 -10.84
C LEU A 307 -10.86 -20.14 -9.60
N GLY A 308 -11.57 -19.02 -9.73
CA GLY A 308 -11.82 -18.08 -8.63
C GLY A 308 -12.68 -18.70 -7.54
N LEU A 309 -13.74 -19.43 -7.91
CA LEU A 309 -14.58 -20.16 -6.96
C LEU A 309 -13.83 -21.28 -6.24
N VAL A 310 -13.02 -22.05 -6.98
CA VAL A 310 -12.19 -23.12 -6.39
C VAL A 310 -11.15 -22.55 -5.43
N ALA A 311 -10.48 -21.45 -5.80
CA ALA A 311 -9.47 -20.82 -4.95
C ALA A 311 -10.08 -20.15 -3.71
N ALA A 312 -11.23 -19.48 -3.85
CA ALA A 312 -11.96 -18.92 -2.71
C ALA A 312 -12.40 -20.03 -1.73
N PHE A 313 -12.90 -21.15 -2.24
CA PHE A 313 -13.25 -22.32 -1.43
C PHE A 313 -12.03 -22.90 -0.70
N ALA A 314 -10.89 -23.06 -1.40
CA ALA A 314 -9.65 -23.55 -0.80
C ALA A 314 -9.11 -22.62 0.30
N LEU A 315 -9.24 -21.31 0.13
CA LEU A 315 -8.77 -20.31 1.09
C LEU A 315 -9.65 -20.30 2.35
N VAL A 316 -10.98 -20.35 2.20
CA VAL A 316 -11.93 -20.52 3.33
C VAL A 316 -11.68 -21.84 4.06
N TRP A 317 -11.49 -22.93 3.32
CA TRP A 317 -11.21 -24.25 3.91
C TRP A 317 -9.87 -24.27 4.66
N GLY A 318 -8.83 -23.65 4.12
CA GLY A 318 -7.51 -23.53 4.75
C GLY A 318 -7.54 -22.71 6.05
N LEU A 319 -8.23 -21.56 6.05
CA LEU A 319 -8.39 -20.72 7.23
C LEU A 319 -9.18 -21.43 8.35
N SER A 320 -10.20 -22.23 8.00
CA SER A 320 -10.97 -23.02 8.96
C SER A 320 -10.13 -24.10 9.67
N ARG A 321 -9.10 -24.64 8.99
CA ARG A 321 -8.17 -25.63 9.57
C ARG A 321 -7.10 -25.01 10.45
N SER A 322 -6.66 -23.80 10.15
CA SER A 322 -5.70 -23.06 10.98
C SER A 322 -6.33 -22.68 12.34
N SER A 323 -7.58 -22.23 12.33
CA SER A 323 -8.38 -21.97 13.54
C SER A 323 -8.60 -23.23 14.40
N ARG A 324 -8.84 -24.40 13.79
CA ARG A 324 -8.97 -25.68 14.52
C ARG A 324 -7.68 -26.18 15.17
N LYS A 325 -6.50 -25.80 14.64
CA LYS A 325 -5.22 -26.18 15.23
C LYS A 325 -4.82 -25.31 16.44
N SER A 326 -5.32 -24.07 16.54
CA SER A 326 -5.04 -23.23 17.72
C SER A 326 -5.91 -23.58 18.94
N THR A 327 -7.02 -24.30 18.75
CA THR A 327 -7.91 -24.73 19.85
C THR A 327 -7.64 -26.15 20.35
N GLY A 328 -6.71 -26.89 19.75
CA GLY A 328 -6.40 -28.29 20.09
C GLY A 328 -5.26 -28.50 21.09
N GLY A 329 -4.68 -27.43 21.65
CA GLY A 329 -3.48 -27.50 22.50
C GLY A 329 -3.69 -27.29 24.00
N ILE A 330 -4.93 -27.10 24.48
CA ILE A 330 -5.24 -26.91 25.90
C ILE A 330 -6.25 -27.95 26.34
N SER A 331 -5.82 -29.21 26.46
CA SER A 331 -6.49 -30.20 27.30
C SER A 331 -5.52 -31.31 27.66
N GLY A 332 -4.93 -31.24 28.85
CA GLY A 332 -4.14 -32.35 29.37
C GLY A 332 -3.17 -31.96 30.48
N PHE A 333 -3.63 -31.28 31.53
CA PHE A 333 -2.87 -31.28 32.80
C PHE A 333 -3.75 -30.91 34.01
N ILE A 334 -4.81 -31.67 34.31
CA ILE A 334 -5.39 -31.77 35.67
C ILE A 334 -5.99 -33.18 35.87
N SER A 335 -5.19 -34.10 36.43
CA SER A 335 -5.54 -35.21 37.33
C SER A 335 -4.24 -36.02 37.51
N SER A 336 -3.60 -36.11 38.67
CA SER A 336 -4.10 -36.64 39.94
C SER A 336 -3.24 -36.17 41.12
N ILE A 337 -3.82 -36.34 42.31
CA ILE A 337 -3.21 -36.49 43.64
C ILE A 337 -1.87 -37.21 43.61
#